data_AF-A0A957QRX9-F1
#
_entry.id   AF-A0A957QRX9-F1
#
_cell.length_a   1.000
_cell.length_b   1.000
_cell.length_c   1.000
_cell.angle_alpha   90.00
_cell.angle_beta   90.00
_cell.angle_gamma   90.00
#
_symmetry.space_group_name_H-M   'P 1'
#
loop_
_entity.id
_entity.type
_entity.pdbx_description
1 polymer ?
#
loop_
_entity_poly.entity_id
_entity_poly.type
_entity_poly.pdbx_seq_one_letter_code
_entity_poly.pdbx_strand_id
1 'polypeptide(L)'
;MLTDADHHLLALWAADCAEHVLPYFEDEQPDDVRPRRAIELARAWARGEVTMTASRTAAGHANAAARALHGAARHAAFAAGQAAAVAHVAAHELGAAAYAIKAVRAATPAGQAEEAGRVECVWQRAQLPTAIRNLVLDDQKLRSAICWFVFDC
;
A
#
# COMPACT_ATOMS: atom_id res chain seq x y z
N MET A 1 -16.66 -14.51 5.70
CA MET A 1 -17.08 -13.10 5.83
C MET A 1 -15.93 -12.36 6.47
N LEU A 2 -15.60 -11.14 6.02
CA LEU A 2 -14.54 -10.33 6.61
C LEU A 2 -14.99 -9.86 8.01
N THR A 3 -14.17 -10.11 9.03
CA THR A 3 -14.42 -9.59 10.40
C THR A 3 -13.70 -8.25 10.62
N ASP A 4 -14.08 -7.50 11.66
CA ASP A 4 -13.35 -6.27 12.05
C ASP A 4 -11.88 -6.55 12.37
N ALA A 5 -11.59 -7.70 12.98
CA ALA A 5 -10.21 -8.13 13.25
C ALA A 5 -9.43 -8.37 11.96
N ASP A 6 -10.04 -9.03 10.96
CA ASP A 6 -9.43 -9.20 9.64
C ASP A 6 -9.20 -7.84 8.96
N HIS A 7 -10.17 -6.92 9.08
CA HIS A 7 -10.07 -5.59 8.50
C HIS A 7 -8.91 -4.77 9.09
N HIS A 8 -8.70 -4.85 10.40
CA HIS A 8 -7.53 -4.24 11.05
C HIS A 8 -6.22 -4.89 10.59
N LEU A 9 -6.18 -6.22 10.45
CA LEU A 9 -4.99 -6.92 9.93
C LEU A 9 -4.67 -6.52 8.48
N LEU A 10 -5.69 -6.33 7.64
CA LEU A 10 -5.52 -5.83 6.27
C LEU A 10 -4.95 -4.40 6.26
N ALA A 11 -5.41 -3.54 7.16
CA ALA A 11 -4.88 -2.18 7.27
C ALA A 11 -3.40 -2.16 7.70
N LEU A 12 -3.02 -3.04 8.64
CA LEU A 12 -1.63 -3.17 9.08
C LEU A 12 -0.73 -3.70 7.97
N TRP A 13 -1.16 -4.75 7.27
CA TRP A 13 -0.38 -5.30 6.15
C TRP A 13 -0.26 -4.31 4.98
N ALA A 14 -1.33 -3.58 4.64
CA ALA A 14 -1.29 -2.53 3.62
C ALA A 14 -0.33 -1.40 4.02
N ALA A 15 -0.30 -1.04 5.31
CA ALA A 15 0.65 -0.08 5.85
C ALA A 15 2.10 -0.59 5.78
N ASP A 16 2.37 -1.87 6.05
CA ASP A 16 3.70 -2.48 5.88
C ASP A 16 4.18 -2.39 4.43
N CYS A 17 3.29 -2.72 3.46
CA CYS A 17 3.61 -2.62 2.03
C CYS A 17 3.92 -1.17 1.62
N ALA A 18 3.12 -0.21 2.07
CA ALA A 18 3.33 1.20 1.75
C ALA A 18 4.58 1.78 2.42
N GLU A 19 4.89 1.37 3.64
CA GLU A 19 6.07 1.81 4.38
C GLU A 19 7.36 1.31 3.74
N HIS A 20 7.38 0.09 3.20
CA HIS A 20 8.58 -0.47 2.55
C HIS A 20 9.06 0.37 1.36
N VAL A 21 8.13 1.00 0.64
CA VAL A 21 8.42 1.83 -0.53
C VAL A 21 8.39 3.33 -0.25
N LEU A 22 8.04 3.73 0.98
CA LEU A 22 7.99 5.14 1.40
C LEU A 22 9.30 5.90 1.14
N PRO A 23 10.51 5.31 1.31
CA PRO A 23 11.75 6.02 1.02
C PRO A 23 11.83 6.61 -0.39
N TYR A 24 11.23 5.97 -1.41
CA TYR A 24 11.21 6.53 -2.76
C TYR A 24 10.49 7.88 -2.85
N PHE A 25 9.49 8.09 -2.00
CA PHE A 25 8.83 9.39 -1.91
C PHE A 25 9.67 10.39 -1.12
N GLU A 26 10.21 9.97 0.02
CA GLU A 26 10.94 10.86 0.93
C GLU A 26 12.29 11.32 0.38
N ASP A 27 12.93 10.52 -0.46
CA ASP A 27 14.15 10.91 -1.17
C ASP A 27 13.89 12.07 -2.17
N GLU A 28 12.69 12.13 -2.78
CA GLU A 28 12.31 13.18 -3.72
C GLU A 28 11.62 14.38 -3.04
N GLN A 29 10.90 14.13 -1.94
CA GLN A 29 10.10 15.13 -1.20
C GLN A 29 10.32 15.00 0.32
N PRO A 30 11.53 15.28 0.83
CA PRO A 30 11.91 15.01 2.23
C PRO A 30 11.09 15.81 3.26
N ASP A 31 10.59 16.99 2.88
CA ASP A 31 9.81 17.85 3.77
C ASP A 31 8.29 17.57 3.72
N ASP A 32 7.84 16.71 2.79
CA ASP A 32 6.41 16.39 2.65
C ASP A 32 6.02 15.16 3.46
N VAL A 33 5.52 15.40 4.66
CA VAL A 33 5.14 14.34 5.59
C VAL A 33 3.82 13.63 5.24
N ARG A 34 3.10 14.04 4.18
CA ARG A 34 1.73 13.55 3.92
C ARG A 34 1.64 12.03 3.71
N PRO A 35 2.51 11.35 2.93
CA PRO A 35 2.46 9.89 2.79
C PRO A 35 2.82 9.15 4.07
N ARG A 36 3.88 9.55 4.78
CA ARG A 36 4.23 9.00 6.09
C ARG A 36 3.06 9.09 7.06
N ARG A 37 2.43 10.26 7.12
CA ARG A 37 1.27 10.51 8.00
C ARG A 37 0.07 9.63 7.64
N ALA A 38 -0.15 9.33 6.37
CA ALA A 38 -1.22 8.43 5.94
C ALA A 38 -0.98 6.99 6.46
N ILE A 39 0.25 6.48 6.35
CA ILE A 39 0.64 5.16 6.87
C ILE A 39 0.45 5.09 8.39
N GLU A 40 0.93 6.11 9.12
CA GLU A 40 0.75 6.19 10.58
C GLU A 40 -0.72 6.15 10.99
N LEU A 41 -1.58 6.87 10.27
CA LEU A 41 -3.01 6.94 10.58
C LEU A 41 -3.76 5.65 10.19
N ALA A 42 -3.31 4.92 9.17
CA ALA A 42 -3.80 3.57 8.89
C ALA A 42 -3.53 2.64 10.08
N ARG A 43 -2.31 2.67 10.62
CA ARG A 43 -1.92 1.88 11.79
C ARG A 43 -2.66 2.31 13.06
N ALA A 44 -2.80 3.62 13.28
CA ALA A 44 -3.54 4.16 14.42
C ALA A 44 -5.03 3.78 14.38
N TRP A 45 -5.64 3.77 13.19
CA TRP A 45 -7.02 3.33 13.03
C TRP A 45 -7.19 1.85 13.39
N ALA A 46 -6.29 0.98 12.93
CA ALA A 46 -6.31 -0.45 13.27
C ALA A 46 -6.13 -0.71 14.79
N ARG A 47 -5.55 0.24 15.53
CA ARG A 47 -5.46 0.21 17.01
C ARG A 47 -6.65 0.87 17.72
N GLY A 48 -7.61 1.44 16.99
CA GLY A 48 -8.76 2.15 17.55
C GLY A 48 -8.44 3.55 18.08
N GLU A 49 -7.29 4.13 17.73
CA GLU A 49 -6.83 5.42 18.25
C GLU A 49 -7.38 6.63 17.48
N VAL A 50 -7.75 6.42 16.21
CA VAL A 50 -8.30 7.47 15.34
C VAL A 50 -9.53 6.96 14.62
N THR A 51 -10.36 7.88 14.16
CA THR A 51 -11.58 7.54 13.42
C THR A 51 -11.25 7.10 11.99
N MET A 52 -12.15 6.33 11.38
CA MET A 52 -12.07 5.99 9.95
C MET A 52 -11.94 7.27 9.09
N THR A 53 -12.73 8.31 9.41
CA THR A 53 -12.69 9.57 8.69
C THR A 53 -11.33 10.26 8.76
N ALA A 54 -10.65 10.21 9.92
CA ALA A 54 -9.31 10.77 10.06
C ALA A 54 -8.30 10.05 9.15
N SER A 55 -8.33 8.72 9.12
CA SER A 55 -7.50 7.91 8.21
C SER A 55 -7.82 8.19 6.74
N ARG A 56 -9.11 8.22 6.37
CA ARG A 56 -9.56 8.51 5.01
C ARG A 56 -9.17 9.91 4.53
N THR A 57 -9.21 10.92 5.42
CA THR A 57 -8.74 12.28 5.07
C THR A 57 -7.25 12.27 4.78
N ALA A 58 -6.44 11.54 5.56
CA ALA A 58 -5.00 11.40 5.30
C ALA A 58 -4.71 10.69 3.97
N ALA A 59 -5.54 9.71 3.59
CA ALA A 59 -5.50 9.11 2.26
C ALA A 59 -5.64 10.17 1.15
N GLY A 60 -6.58 11.11 1.30
CA GLY A 60 -6.76 12.24 0.40
C GLY A 60 -5.52 13.13 0.30
N HIS A 61 -4.85 13.41 1.42
CA HIS A 61 -3.63 14.20 1.46
C HIS A 61 -2.45 13.50 0.77
N ALA A 62 -2.24 12.20 1.01
CA ALA A 62 -1.21 11.41 0.32
C ALA A 62 -1.46 11.35 -1.19
N ASN A 63 -2.71 11.15 -1.60
CA ASN A 63 -3.09 11.19 -3.02
C ASN A 63 -2.85 12.56 -3.65
N ALA A 64 -3.03 13.65 -2.90
CA ALA A 64 -2.71 15.00 -3.38
C ALA A 64 -1.19 15.21 -3.55
N ALA A 65 -0.37 14.67 -2.63
CA ALA A 65 1.08 14.69 -2.73
C ALA A 65 1.59 13.98 -3.99
N ALA A 66 0.96 12.85 -4.36
CA ALA A 66 1.30 12.10 -5.55
C ALA A 66 1.05 12.86 -6.87
N ARG A 67 0.15 13.85 -6.92
CA ARG A 67 -0.33 14.46 -8.18
C ARG A 67 0.76 15.16 -8.98
N ALA A 68 1.70 15.79 -8.30
CA ALA A 68 2.79 16.55 -8.93
C ALA A 68 3.98 15.67 -9.35
N LEU A 69 4.01 14.42 -8.91
CA LEU A 69 5.14 13.52 -9.06
C LEU A 69 4.94 12.54 -10.22
N HIS A 70 6.02 11.84 -10.55
CA HIS A 70 6.05 10.73 -11.50
C HIS A 70 6.94 9.60 -10.94
N GLY A 71 6.95 8.45 -11.63
CA GLY A 71 7.81 7.33 -11.25
C GLY A 71 7.56 6.77 -9.84
N ALA A 72 8.64 6.37 -9.18
CA ALA A 72 8.62 5.64 -7.92
C ALA A 72 7.96 6.44 -6.77
N ALA A 73 8.34 7.71 -6.60
CA ALA A 73 7.79 8.58 -5.56
C ALA A 73 6.26 8.72 -5.66
N ARG A 74 5.74 8.93 -6.87
CA ARG A 74 4.29 8.98 -7.11
C ARG A 74 3.60 7.70 -6.67
N HIS A 75 4.16 6.55 -7.04
CA HIS A 75 3.57 5.25 -6.71
C HIS A 75 3.65 4.96 -5.21
N ALA A 76 4.74 5.31 -4.54
CA ALA A 76 4.86 5.21 -3.08
C ALA A 76 3.80 6.07 -2.36
N ALA A 77 3.58 7.32 -2.80
CA ALA A 77 2.52 8.16 -2.24
C ALA A 77 1.10 7.59 -2.48
N PHE A 78 0.84 7.00 -3.64
CA PHE A 78 -0.42 6.30 -3.87
C PHE A 78 -0.55 5.04 -2.99
N ALA A 79 0.52 4.28 -2.77
CA ALA A 79 0.50 3.13 -1.88
C ALA A 79 0.11 3.56 -0.45
N ALA A 80 0.72 4.63 0.07
CA ALA A 80 0.37 5.22 1.36
C ALA A 80 -1.08 5.70 1.43
N GLY A 81 -1.56 6.35 0.36
CA GLY A 81 -2.96 6.77 0.25
C GLY A 81 -3.94 5.60 0.30
N GLN A 82 -3.65 4.51 -0.41
CA GLN A 82 -4.47 3.30 -0.39
C GLN A 82 -4.45 2.65 0.99
N ALA A 83 -3.29 2.54 1.64
CA ALA A 83 -3.18 1.98 2.99
C ALA A 83 -4.07 2.72 3.99
N ALA A 84 -4.07 4.06 3.97
CA ALA A 84 -4.94 4.88 4.82
C ALA A 84 -6.44 4.77 4.45
N ALA A 85 -6.75 4.48 3.19
CA ALA A 85 -8.13 4.28 2.73
C ALA A 85 -8.71 2.92 3.13
N VAL A 86 -7.89 1.95 3.56
CA VAL A 86 -8.36 0.65 4.06
C VAL A 86 -9.39 0.83 5.17
N ALA A 87 -9.17 1.79 6.07
CA ALA A 87 -10.10 2.11 7.15
C ALA A 87 -11.55 2.34 6.67
N HIS A 88 -11.74 2.88 5.47
CA HIS A 88 -13.04 3.12 4.87
C HIS A 88 -13.58 1.86 4.16
N VAL A 89 -12.74 1.18 3.37
CA VAL A 89 -13.10 -0.05 2.65
C VAL A 89 -11.88 -0.97 2.56
N ALA A 90 -12.01 -2.20 3.05
CA ALA A 90 -10.92 -3.18 3.13
C ALA A 90 -10.20 -3.43 1.80
N ALA A 91 -10.92 -3.43 0.67
CA ALA A 91 -10.39 -3.69 -0.66
C ALA A 91 -9.27 -2.72 -1.13
N HIS A 92 -9.07 -1.60 -0.44
CA HIS A 92 -7.92 -0.72 -0.68
C HIS A 92 -6.56 -1.38 -0.35
N GLU A 93 -6.54 -2.50 0.38
CA GLU A 93 -5.33 -3.26 0.69
C GLU A 93 -4.57 -3.67 -0.57
N LEU A 94 -5.26 -4.17 -1.59
CA LEU A 94 -4.63 -4.56 -2.85
C LEU A 94 -4.08 -3.36 -3.60
N GLY A 95 -4.75 -2.21 -3.48
CA GLY A 95 -4.27 -0.96 -4.05
C GLY A 95 -2.93 -0.55 -3.44
N ALA A 96 -2.77 -0.67 -2.12
CA ALA A 96 -1.54 -0.34 -1.42
C ALA A 96 -0.39 -1.23 -1.90
N ALA A 97 -0.60 -2.55 -1.88
CA ALA A 97 0.37 -3.54 -2.33
C ALA A 97 0.75 -3.37 -3.82
N ALA A 98 -0.24 -3.18 -4.70
CA ALA A 98 -0.01 -3.04 -6.13
C ALA A 98 0.76 -1.76 -6.48
N TYR A 99 0.44 -0.63 -5.84
CA TYR A 99 1.21 0.60 -6.04
C TYR A 99 2.62 0.50 -5.46
N ALA A 100 2.83 -0.21 -4.36
CA ALA A 100 4.17 -0.48 -3.83
C ALA A 100 5.02 -1.28 -4.83
N ILE A 101 4.48 -2.34 -5.44
CA ILE A 101 5.17 -3.08 -6.51
C ILE A 101 5.50 -2.16 -7.69
N LYS A 102 4.58 -1.27 -8.09
CA LYS A 102 4.84 -0.29 -9.14
C LYS A 102 5.91 0.74 -8.77
N ALA A 103 6.02 1.11 -7.50
CA ALA A 103 7.08 2.00 -7.02
C ALA A 103 8.45 1.34 -7.20
N VAL A 104 8.60 0.09 -6.76
CA VAL A 104 9.83 -0.70 -6.94
C VAL A 104 10.17 -0.87 -8.43
N ARG A 105 9.19 -1.23 -9.26
CA ARG A 105 9.38 -1.35 -10.72
C ARG A 105 9.85 -0.04 -11.34
N ALA A 106 9.29 1.09 -10.93
CA ALA A 106 9.64 2.41 -11.46
C ALA A 106 11.00 2.93 -10.95
N ALA A 107 11.46 2.47 -9.78
CA ALA A 107 12.78 2.79 -9.24
C ALA A 107 13.90 1.94 -9.88
N THR A 108 13.54 0.88 -10.60
CA THR A 108 14.47 -0.12 -11.14
C THR A 108 14.70 0.11 -12.64
N PRO A 109 15.94 -0.07 -13.16
CA PRO A 109 16.18 -0.05 -14.59
C PRO A 109 15.28 -1.01 -15.37
N ALA A 110 14.84 -0.61 -16.57
CA ALA A 110 13.79 -1.31 -17.34
C ALA A 110 14.03 -2.82 -17.55
N GLY A 111 15.28 -3.25 -17.72
CA GLY A 111 15.62 -4.68 -17.89
C GLY A 111 15.47 -5.54 -16.63
N GLN A 112 15.28 -4.93 -15.46
CA GLN A 112 15.18 -5.60 -14.15
C GLN A 112 13.87 -5.30 -13.42
N ALA A 113 13.04 -4.40 -13.95
CA ALA A 113 11.83 -3.93 -13.28
C ALA A 113 10.86 -5.07 -12.94
N GLU A 114 10.56 -5.97 -13.89
CA GLU A 114 9.65 -7.10 -13.64
C GLU A 114 10.16 -8.05 -12.55
N GLU A 115 11.47 -8.30 -12.48
CA GLU A 115 12.07 -9.12 -11.43
C GLU A 115 11.98 -8.42 -10.08
N ALA A 116 12.33 -7.13 -10.02
CA ALA A 116 12.25 -6.36 -8.78
C ALA A 116 10.80 -6.30 -8.24
N GLY A 117 9.81 -6.21 -9.13
CA GLY A 117 8.40 -6.28 -8.76
C GLY A 117 8.00 -7.66 -8.22
N ARG A 118 8.52 -8.76 -8.78
CA ARG A 118 8.29 -10.12 -8.24
C ARG A 118 8.92 -10.30 -6.87
N VAL A 119 10.14 -9.79 -6.67
CA VAL A 119 10.81 -9.78 -5.35
C VAL A 119 9.98 -9.02 -4.32
N GLU A 120 9.49 -7.83 -4.66
CA GLU A 120 8.63 -7.03 -3.78
C GLU A 120 7.34 -7.79 -3.43
N CYS A 121 6.67 -8.39 -4.41
CA CYS A 121 5.47 -9.19 -4.15
C CYS A 121 5.73 -10.39 -3.23
N VAL A 122 6.86 -11.10 -3.41
CA VAL A 122 7.25 -12.21 -2.53
C VAL A 122 7.47 -11.70 -1.11
N TRP A 123 8.13 -10.54 -0.96
CA TRP A 123 8.30 -9.87 0.33
C TRP A 123 6.96 -9.53 0.97
N GLN A 124 6.03 -8.89 0.24
CA GLN A 124 4.69 -8.55 0.74
C GLN A 124 3.92 -9.79 1.22
N ARG A 125 4.00 -10.91 0.49
CA ARG A 125 3.37 -12.18 0.88
C ARG A 125 4.00 -12.81 2.12
N ALA A 126 5.30 -12.59 2.36
CA ALA A 126 5.96 -13.02 3.58
C ALA A 126 5.45 -12.26 4.81
N GLN A 127 5.10 -10.98 4.65
CA GLN A 127 4.54 -10.15 5.72
C GLN A 127 3.10 -10.49 6.12
N LEU A 128 2.38 -11.29 5.33
CA LEU A 128 0.98 -11.62 5.63
C LEU A 128 0.83 -12.40 6.95
N PRO A 129 0.01 -11.91 7.90
CA PRO A 129 -0.44 -12.69 9.04
C PRO A 129 -1.20 -13.94 8.57
N THR A 130 -1.00 -15.07 9.27
CA THR A 130 -1.66 -16.35 8.93
C THR A 130 -3.18 -16.23 8.81
N ALA A 131 -3.82 -15.41 9.66
CA ALA A 131 -5.27 -15.23 9.69
C ALA A 131 -5.85 -14.67 8.38
N ILE A 132 -5.14 -13.75 7.72
CA ILE A 132 -5.62 -13.09 6.49
C ILE A 132 -4.91 -13.58 5.22
N ARG A 133 -3.90 -14.46 5.34
CA ARG A 133 -3.07 -14.89 4.20
C ARG A 133 -3.91 -15.45 3.05
N ASN A 134 -4.79 -16.41 3.29
CA ASN A 134 -5.60 -17.01 2.23
C ASN A 134 -6.58 -16.00 1.61
N LEU A 135 -7.17 -15.14 2.44
CA LEU A 135 -8.07 -14.09 1.99
C LEU A 135 -7.38 -13.15 0.99
N VAL A 136 -6.19 -12.65 1.33
CA VAL A 136 -5.43 -11.74 0.45
C VAL A 136 -4.97 -12.47 -0.81
N LEU A 137 -4.45 -13.70 -0.70
CA LEU A 137 -3.96 -14.43 -1.87
C LEU A 137 -5.08 -14.78 -2.87
N ASP A 138 -6.29 -15.08 -2.38
CA ASP A 138 -7.43 -15.31 -3.26
C ASP A 138 -7.93 -14.00 -3.87
N ASP A 139 -7.94 -12.89 -3.14
CA ASP A 139 -8.32 -11.58 -3.70
C ASP A 139 -7.30 -11.08 -4.72
N GLN A 140 -5.99 -11.28 -4.48
CA GLN A 140 -4.93 -11.03 -5.46
C GLN A 140 -5.18 -11.78 -6.78
N LYS A 141 -5.53 -13.07 -6.73
CA LYS A 141 -5.84 -13.85 -7.95
C LYS A 141 -7.08 -13.32 -8.66
N LEU A 142 -8.16 -13.05 -7.91
CA LEU A 142 -9.44 -12.61 -8.48
C LEU A 142 -9.37 -11.21 -9.10
N ARG A 143 -8.54 -10.32 -8.53
CA ARG A 143 -8.46 -8.91 -8.90
C ARG A 143 -7.15 -8.53 -9.60
N SER A 144 -6.28 -9.49 -9.91
CA SER A 144 -4.97 -9.24 -10.53
C SER A 144 -5.08 -8.33 -11.76
N ALA A 145 -6.10 -8.52 -12.60
CA ALA A 145 -6.33 -7.71 -13.79
C ALA A 145 -6.53 -6.21 -13.51
N ILE A 146 -7.27 -5.84 -12.45
CA ILE A 146 -7.46 -4.43 -12.07
C ILE A 146 -6.24 -3.84 -11.34
N CYS A 147 -5.34 -4.70 -10.88
CA CYS A 147 -4.04 -4.38 -10.30
C CYS A 147 -2.88 -4.57 -11.29
N TRP A 148 -3.15 -4.56 -12.60
CA TRP A 148 -2.12 -4.63 -13.66
C TRP A 148 -1.25 -5.89 -13.63
N PHE A 149 -1.77 -7.02 -13.12
CA PHE A 149 -1.06 -8.30 -13.03
C PHE A 149 0.24 -8.26 -12.22
N VAL A 150 0.39 -7.28 -11.33
CA VAL A 150 1.62 -7.12 -10.53
C VAL A 150 1.81 -8.21 -9.48
N PHE A 151 0.76 -9.00 -9.19
CA PHE A 151 0.79 -10.11 -8.24
C PHE A 151 1.19 -11.46 -8.87
N ASP A 152 1.66 -11.47 -10.12
CA ASP A 152 2.20 -12.67 -10.78
C ASP A 152 3.65 -12.88 -10.34
N CYS A 153 3.75 -13.55 -9.20
CA CYS A 153 4.94 -13.93 -8.44
C CYS A 153 4.80 -15.44 -8.27
#